data_AF-A0A846PL79-F1
#
_entry.id   AF-A0A846PL79-F1
#
_cell.length_a   1.000
_cell.length_b   1.000
_cell.length_c   1.000
_cell.angle_alpha   90.00
_cell.angle_beta   90.00
_cell.angle_gamma   90.00
#
_symmetry.space_group_name_H-M   'P 1'
#
loop_
_entity.id
_entity.type
_entity.pdbx_description
1 polymer ?
#
loop_
_entity_poly.entity_id
_entity_poly.type
_entity_poly.pdbx_seq_one_letter_code
_entity_poly.pdbx_strand_id
1 'polypeptide(L)'
;MTEEPIASTDQESIPRITLNATSPQENGMTDKDQVEDFLRDVQEKAGQISEIEMEEENLVSEFFDSLLKILKPFSETLKISASSIPEKYGEINNAHICLTGQLVIVHRDEKIRILDLSEKQNHELLVEITGEIMAQLKTIIDSYRLRIEKRIKFLLPITRELQKVAKVFSEK
;
A
#
# COMPACT_ATOMS: atom_id res chain seq x y z
N MET A 1 43.08 -59.57 -18.75
CA MET A 1 42.01 -58.95 -19.56
C MET A 1 41.00 -58.38 -18.57
N THR A 2 40.85 -57.06 -18.42
CA THR A 2 41.55 -55.97 -19.14
C THR A 2 41.58 -54.69 -18.27
N GLU A 3 42.66 -53.92 -18.44
CA GLU A 3 42.96 -52.50 -18.14
C GLU A 3 42.01 -51.60 -17.28
N GLU A 4 42.62 -50.79 -16.41
CA GLU A 4 42.15 -49.46 -15.94
C GLU A 4 42.34 -48.39 -17.06
N PRO A 5 42.11 -47.06 -16.92
CA PRO A 5 41.50 -46.24 -15.84
C PRO A 5 40.20 -45.54 -16.36
N ILE A 6 39.71 -44.31 -16.05
CA ILE A 6 40.20 -43.08 -15.39
C ILE A 6 39.06 -42.29 -14.70
N ALA A 7 39.41 -41.14 -14.10
CA ALA A 7 38.56 -40.20 -13.38
C ALA A 7 37.64 -39.29 -14.24
N SER A 8 36.71 -38.58 -13.60
CA SER A 8 36.65 -37.10 -13.65
C SER A 8 35.85 -36.53 -12.46
N THR A 9 36.24 -35.35 -12.00
CA THR A 9 35.69 -34.63 -10.84
C THR A 9 34.81 -33.44 -11.26
N ASP A 10 33.92 -33.01 -10.36
CA ASP A 10 33.29 -31.67 -10.31
C ASP A 10 32.34 -31.33 -11.50
N GLN A 11 31.42 -30.37 -11.44
CA GLN A 11 31.35 -29.15 -10.62
C GLN A 11 29.96 -28.86 -10.05
N GLU A 12 29.95 -28.37 -8.81
CA GLU A 12 28.83 -27.69 -8.17
C GLU A 12 28.61 -26.32 -8.81
N SER A 13 27.39 -26.00 -9.24
CA SER A 13 27.12 -24.86 -10.13
C SER A 13 27.04 -23.52 -9.39
N ILE A 14 28.19 -22.94 -9.06
CA ILE A 14 28.29 -21.56 -8.55
C ILE A 14 27.75 -20.57 -9.61
N PRO A 15 26.84 -19.65 -9.26
CA PRO A 15 26.36 -18.62 -10.19
C PRO A 15 27.50 -17.74 -10.70
N ARG A 16 27.70 -17.69 -12.03
CA ARG A 16 28.63 -16.73 -12.64
C ARG A 16 28.05 -15.32 -12.55
N ILE A 17 28.74 -14.44 -11.84
CA ILE A 17 28.52 -12.99 -11.91
C ILE A 17 29.11 -12.50 -13.25
N THR A 18 28.24 -12.23 -14.22
CA THR A 18 28.66 -11.77 -15.56
C THR A 18 28.91 -10.26 -15.54
N LEU A 19 30.15 -9.86 -15.26
CA LEU A 19 30.61 -8.48 -15.45
C LEU A 19 30.69 -8.17 -16.95
N ASN A 20 29.76 -7.36 -17.45
CA ASN A 20 29.78 -6.86 -18.84
C ASN A 20 30.88 -5.79 -19.00
N ALA A 21 32.10 -6.24 -19.29
CA ALA A 21 33.22 -5.35 -19.58
C ALA A 21 33.07 -4.70 -20.96
N THR A 22 32.61 -3.45 -20.99
CA THR A 22 32.73 -2.58 -22.18
C THR A 22 34.21 -2.29 -22.44
N SER A 23 34.65 -2.40 -23.70
CA SER A 23 36.06 -2.31 -24.09
C SER A 23 36.70 -0.93 -23.83
N PRO A 24 38.02 -0.87 -23.56
CA PRO A 24 38.61 0.21 -22.78
C PRO A 24 38.97 1.47 -23.57
N GLN A 25 38.97 2.61 -22.86
CA GLN A 25 39.89 3.71 -23.12
C GLN A 25 41.03 3.67 -22.09
N GLU A 26 42.21 4.19 -22.44
CA GLU A 26 43.38 4.20 -21.56
C GLU A 26 43.17 5.11 -20.34
N ASN A 27 43.12 4.50 -19.17
CA ASN A 27 43.53 5.11 -17.90
C ASN A 27 44.17 4.03 -17.03
N GLY A 28 45.28 4.37 -16.37
CA GLY A 28 46.10 3.43 -15.60
C GLY A 28 45.53 3.07 -14.22
N MET A 29 44.23 2.79 -14.12
CA MET A 29 43.60 2.31 -12.88
C MET A 29 43.90 0.82 -12.71
N THR A 30 44.51 0.48 -11.58
CA THR A 30 44.71 -0.92 -11.17
C THR A 30 43.37 -1.56 -10.79
N ASP A 31 43.32 -2.89 -10.71
CA ASP A 31 42.13 -3.62 -10.26
C ASP A 31 41.64 -3.13 -8.88
N LYS A 32 42.59 -2.70 -8.02
CA LYS A 32 42.30 -2.09 -6.71
C LYS A 32 41.52 -0.78 -6.86
N ASP A 33 41.94 0.11 -7.77
CA ASP A 33 41.31 1.42 -7.94
C ASP A 33 39.90 1.28 -8.53
N GLN A 34 39.70 0.29 -9.41
CA GLN A 34 38.37 -0.07 -9.92
C GLN A 34 37.45 -0.62 -8.80
N VAL A 35 37.97 -1.42 -7.88
CA VAL A 35 37.23 -1.90 -6.70
C VAL A 35 36.91 -0.77 -5.72
N GLU A 36 37.83 0.16 -5.47
CA GLU A 36 37.59 1.32 -4.60
C GLU A 36 36.53 2.27 -5.19
N ASP A 37 36.54 2.49 -6.51
CA ASP A 37 35.51 3.27 -7.21
C ASP A 37 34.14 2.57 -7.20
N PHE A 38 34.08 1.25 -7.42
CA PHE A 38 32.85 0.47 -7.29
C PHE A 38 32.27 0.50 -5.87
N LEU A 39 33.11 0.37 -4.84
CA LEU A 39 32.65 0.45 -3.45
C LEU A 39 32.12 1.85 -3.09
N ARG A 40 32.69 2.91 -3.67
CA ARG A 40 32.17 4.28 -3.51
C ARG A 40 30.80 4.48 -4.18
N ASP A 41 30.61 3.96 -5.39
CA ASP A 41 29.32 3.95 -6.10
C ASP A 41 28.24 3.16 -5.33
N VAL A 42 28.60 1.99 -4.78
CA VAL A 42 27.72 1.20 -3.91
C VAL A 42 27.37 1.95 -2.61
N GLN A 43 28.35 2.62 -1.99
CA GLN A 43 28.11 3.43 -0.78
C GLN A 43 27.17 4.61 -1.05
N GLU A 44 27.35 5.31 -2.18
CA GLU A 44 26.49 6.43 -2.58
C GLU A 44 25.04 5.96 -2.80
N LYS A 45 24.85 4.85 -3.54
CA LYS A 45 23.54 4.26 -3.79
C LYS A 45 22.87 3.74 -2.53
N ALA A 46 23.62 3.14 -1.60
CA ALA A 46 23.10 2.72 -0.30
C ALA A 46 22.60 3.92 0.53
N GLY A 47 23.29 5.06 0.46
CA GLY A 47 22.82 6.32 1.05
C GLY A 47 21.50 6.79 0.43
N GLN A 48 21.45 6.91 -0.91
CA GLN A 48 20.25 7.32 -1.64
C GLN A 48 19.04 6.41 -1.36
N ILE A 49 19.24 5.09 -1.28
CA ILE A 49 18.17 4.14 -0.91
C ILE A 49 17.67 4.42 0.51
N SER A 50 18.57 4.64 1.49
CA SER A 50 18.17 4.94 2.86
C SER A 50 17.42 6.27 3.02
N GLU A 51 17.68 7.25 2.15
CA GLU A 51 16.92 8.51 2.10
C GLU A 51 15.53 8.31 1.51
N ILE A 52 15.42 7.59 0.39
CA ILE A 52 14.14 7.30 -0.29
C ILE A 52 13.23 6.41 0.55
N GLU A 53 13.77 5.38 1.21
CA GLU A 53 13.00 4.52 2.13
C GLU A 53 12.43 5.31 3.32
N MET A 54 13.19 6.27 3.86
CA MET A 54 12.71 7.15 4.92
C MET A 54 11.63 8.11 4.40
N GLU A 55 11.73 8.59 3.16
CA GLU A 55 10.65 9.39 2.53
C GLU A 55 9.36 8.56 2.36
N GLU A 56 9.47 7.30 1.91
CA GLU A 56 8.31 6.39 1.78
C GLU A 56 7.62 6.14 3.13
N GLU A 57 8.37 5.80 4.18
CA GLU A 57 7.83 5.57 5.54
C GLU A 57 7.08 6.81 6.08
N ASN A 58 7.60 8.02 5.82
CA ASN A 58 6.92 9.27 6.18
C ASN A 58 5.63 9.49 5.35
N LEU A 59 5.67 9.28 4.03
CA LEU A 59 4.51 9.43 3.16
C LEU A 59 3.37 8.45 3.50
N VAL A 60 3.71 7.20 3.87
CA VAL A 60 2.73 6.19 4.31
C VAL A 60 2.09 6.58 5.65
N SER A 61 2.87 7.16 6.57
CA SER A 61 2.35 7.73 7.82
C SER A 61 1.38 8.89 7.55
N GLU A 62 1.79 9.88 6.74
CA GLU A 62 0.93 11.02 6.37
C GLU A 62 -0.35 10.59 5.62
N PHE A 63 -0.26 9.54 4.79
CA PHE A 63 -1.40 8.95 4.11
C PHE A 63 -2.45 8.41 5.08
N PHE A 64 -2.06 7.58 6.05
CA PHE A 64 -3.02 7.03 7.02
C PHE A 64 -3.53 8.08 7.99
N ASP A 65 -2.69 9.00 8.43
CA ASP A 65 -3.10 10.10 9.30
C ASP A 65 -4.09 11.03 8.58
N SER A 66 -3.95 11.22 7.27
CA SER A 66 -4.93 11.92 6.42
C SER A 66 -6.22 11.11 6.21
N LEU A 67 -6.11 9.81 5.92
CA LEU A 67 -7.25 8.92 5.71
C LEU A 67 -8.13 8.83 6.97
N LEU A 68 -7.50 8.73 8.15
CA LEU A 68 -8.16 8.79 9.45
C LEU A 68 -8.93 10.10 9.64
N LYS A 69 -8.31 11.25 9.36
CA LYS A 69 -8.96 12.57 9.47
C LYS A 69 -10.21 12.67 8.58
N ILE A 70 -10.17 12.11 7.38
CA ILE A 70 -11.29 12.14 6.42
C ILE A 70 -12.40 11.14 6.78
N LEU A 71 -12.07 9.94 7.27
CA LEU A 71 -13.05 8.88 7.54
C LEU A 71 -13.68 8.91 8.95
N LYS A 72 -13.01 9.53 9.93
CA LYS A 72 -13.51 9.72 11.30
C LYS A 72 -14.94 10.29 11.44
N PRO A 73 -15.44 11.18 10.57
CA PRO A 73 -16.83 11.65 10.60
C PRO A 73 -17.88 10.60 10.18
N PHE A 74 -17.47 9.52 9.51
CA PHE A 74 -18.37 8.47 9.02
C PHE A 74 -18.37 7.23 9.90
N SER A 75 -17.25 6.93 10.58
CA SER A 75 -17.03 5.69 11.36
C SER A 75 -17.21 4.40 10.54
N GLU A 76 -17.03 4.48 9.22
CA GLU A 76 -17.15 3.38 8.27
C GLU A 76 -15.74 2.87 7.91
N THR A 77 -15.51 1.54 7.97
CA THR A 77 -14.28 0.93 7.42
C THR A 77 -14.38 0.86 5.89
N LEU A 78 -13.25 0.96 5.19
CA LEU A 78 -13.26 0.80 3.74
C LEU A 78 -13.40 -0.68 3.40
N LYS A 79 -14.44 -1.08 2.67
CA LYS A 79 -14.49 -2.42 2.06
C LYS A 79 -13.67 -2.38 0.77
N ILE A 80 -12.68 -3.26 0.66
CA ILE A 80 -11.80 -3.40 -0.51
C ILE A 80 -12.30 -4.58 -1.35
N SER A 81 -12.27 -4.43 -2.68
CA SER A 81 -12.59 -5.53 -3.59
C SER A 81 -11.57 -6.66 -3.50
N ALA A 82 -12.02 -7.91 -3.49
CA ALA A 82 -11.13 -9.06 -3.61
C ALA A 82 -10.30 -9.02 -4.91
N SER A 83 -10.82 -8.37 -5.97
CA SER A 83 -10.15 -8.22 -7.26
C SER A 83 -9.06 -7.15 -7.31
N SER A 84 -8.89 -6.32 -6.28
CA SER A 84 -7.79 -5.35 -6.20
C SER A 84 -6.60 -5.86 -5.38
N ILE A 85 -6.76 -6.96 -4.65
CA ILE A 85 -5.67 -7.58 -3.88
C ILE A 85 -5.03 -8.67 -4.75
N PRO A 86 -3.69 -8.74 -4.88
CA PRO A 86 -3.06 -9.68 -5.80
C PRO A 86 -3.25 -11.15 -5.41
N GLU A 87 -3.18 -12.03 -6.42
CA GLU A 87 -3.33 -13.48 -6.27
C GLU A 87 -2.29 -14.13 -5.32
N LYS A 88 -1.18 -13.43 -5.00
CA LYS A 88 -0.20 -13.81 -3.96
C LYS A 88 -0.82 -13.91 -2.55
N TYR A 89 -2.05 -13.43 -2.35
CA TYR A 89 -2.85 -13.57 -1.12
C TYR A 89 -3.99 -14.62 -1.23
N GLY A 90 -4.08 -15.39 -2.32
CA GLY A 90 -5.00 -16.53 -2.47
C GLY A 90 -6.48 -16.16 -2.68
N GLU A 91 -7.39 -17.12 -2.47
CA GLU A 91 -8.83 -16.90 -2.71
C GLU A 91 -9.49 -16.08 -1.60
N ILE A 92 -9.68 -14.79 -1.85
CA ILE A 92 -10.30 -13.83 -0.93
C ILE A 92 -11.82 -13.80 -1.12
N ASN A 93 -12.56 -13.78 -0.01
CA ASN A 93 -14.01 -13.58 0.02
C ASN A 93 -14.37 -12.10 0.23
N ASN A 94 -13.74 -11.45 1.19
CA ASN A 94 -13.91 -10.03 1.49
C ASN A 94 -12.66 -9.45 2.18
N ALA A 95 -12.40 -8.18 1.95
CA ALA A 95 -11.31 -7.45 2.61
C ALA A 95 -11.77 -6.08 3.10
N HIS A 96 -11.20 -5.60 4.20
CA HIS A 96 -11.55 -4.33 4.83
C HIS A 96 -10.31 -3.61 5.37
N ILE A 97 -10.21 -2.31 5.15
CA ILE A 97 -9.19 -1.45 5.77
C ILE A 97 -9.81 -0.69 6.94
N CYS A 98 -9.19 -0.86 8.11
CA CYS A 98 -9.44 -0.08 9.31
C CYS A 98 -8.78 1.30 9.21
N LEU A 99 -9.27 2.27 10.01
CA LEU A 99 -8.79 3.66 9.96
C LEU A 99 -7.34 3.85 10.47
N THR A 100 -6.68 2.76 10.83
CA THR A 100 -5.35 2.66 11.44
C THR A 100 -4.39 1.81 10.60
N GLY A 101 -4.57 1.75 9.27
CA GLY A 101 -3.68 1.00 8.36
C GLY A 101 -3.96 -0.51 8.23
N GLN A 102 -4.65 -1.11 9.18
CA GLN A 102 -4.87 -2.57 9.20
C GLN A 102 -5.82 -3.04 8.08
N LEU A 103 -5.30 -3.85 7.16
CA LEU A 103 -6.05 -4.61 6.16
C LEU A 103 -6.43 -5.98 6.74
N VAL A 104 -7.72 -6.17 7.00
CA VAL A 104 -8.32 -7.45 7.38
C VAL A 104 -8.78 -8.16 6.11
N ILE A 105 -8.09 -9.24 5.75
CA ILE A 105 -8.45 -10.15 4.65
C ILE A 105 -9.20 -11.35 5.23
N VAL A 106 -10.34 -11.72 4.65
CA VAL A 106 -11.06 -12.95 4.93
C VAL A 106 -11.04 -13.83 3.68
N HIS A 107 -10.43 -15.00 3.80
CA HIS A 107 -10.30 -16.00 2.74
C HIS A 107 -11.60 -16.82 2.60
N ARG A 108 -11.77 -17.52 1.47
CA ARG A 108 -12.95 -18.39 1.25
C ARG A 108 -13.04 -19.60 2.17
N ASP A 109 -11.94 -20.00 2.81
CA ASP A 109 -11.90 -21.05 3.84
C ASP A 109 -12.09 -20.49 5.27
N GLU A 110 -12.73 -19.33 5.38
CA GLU A 110 -13.05 -18.57 6.60
C GLU A 110 -11.83 -18.12 7.44
N LYS A 111 -10.60 -18.38 6.98
CA LYS A 111 -9.39 -17.86 7.63
C LYS A 111 -9.33 -16.34 7.52
N ILE A 112 -8.90 -15.71 8.61
CA ILE A 112 -8.66 -14.27 8.68
C ILE A 112 -7.16 -14.03 8.70
N ARG A 113 -6.67 -13.17 7.81
CA ARG A 113 -5.30 -12.64 7.79
C ARG A 113 -5.37 -11.13 7.99
N ILE A 114 -4.65 -10.63 9.00
CA ILE A 114 -4.50 -9.18 9.21
C ILE A 114 -3.10 -8.79 8.76
N LEU A 115 -3.00 -7.74 7.97
CA LEU A 115 -1.76 -7.09 7.55
C LEU A 115 -1.84 -5.64 8.00
N ASP A 116 -0.75 -5.09 8.53
CA ASP A 116 -0.67 -3.65 8.77
C ASP A 116 0.00 -2.97 7.58
N LEU A 117 -0.73 -2.09 6.89
CA LEU A 117 -0.25 -1.43 5.68
C LEU A 117 0.71 -0.27 5.97
N SER A 118 0.88 0.15 7.23
CA SER A 118 1.94 1.09 7.63
C SER A 118 3.29 0.42 7.90
N GLU A 119 3.38 -0.91 7.75
CA GLU A 119 4.63 -1.66 7.84
C GLU A 119 5.27 -1.80 6.45
N LYS A 120 6.58 -1.55 6.36
CA LYS A 120 7.37 -1.50 5.12
C LYS A 120 7.18 -2.69 4.19
N GLN A 121 7.14 -3.91 4.75
CA GLN A 121 6.88 -5.15 4.01
C GLN A 121 5.51 -5.24 3.33
N ASN A 122 4.60 -4.29 3.57
CA ASN A 122 3.28 -4.20 2.96
C ASN A 122 3.08 -2.91 2.11
N HIS A 123 4.10 -2.05 1.95
CA HIS A 123 3.99 -0.82 1.17
C HIS A 123 3.64 -1.08 -0.32
N GLU A 124 4.20 -2.13 -0.93
CA GLU A 124 3.82 -2.59 -2.28
C GLU A 124 2.30 -2.83 -2.37
N LEU A 125 1.73 -3.57 -1.41
CA LEU A 125 0.30 -3.86 -1.35
C LEU A 125 -0.55 -2.60 -1.13
N LEU A 126 -0.06 -1.65 -0.32
CA LEU A 126 -0.72 -0.36 -0.15
C LEU A 126 -0.81 0.41 -1.47
N VAL A 127 0.28 0.47 -2.25
CA VAL A 127 0.28 1.10 -3.58
C VAL A 127 -0.67 0.37 -4.53
N GLU A 128 -0.63 -0.98 -4.59
CA GLU A 128 -1.51 -1.81 -5.40
C GLU A 128 -3.01 -1.51 -5.15
N ILE A 129 -3.43 -1.35 -3.88
CA ILE A 129 -4.85 -1.14 -3.52
C ILE A 129 -5.27 0.34 -3.36
N THR A 130 -4.36 1.31 -3.48
CA THR A 130 -4.66 2.74 -3.26
C THR A 130 -5.71 3.28 -4.23
N GLY A 131 -5.79 2.76 -5.46
CA GLY A 131 -6.85 3.10 -6.41
C GLY A 131 -8.26 2.75 -5.89
N GLU A 132 -8.40 1.57 -5.27
CA GLU A 132 -9.67 1.12 -4.67
C GLU A 132 -9.98 1.93 -3.40
N ILE A 133 -8.98 2.23 -2.56
CA ILE A 133 -9.14 3.12 -1.39
C ILE A 133 -9.80 4.45 -1.79
N MET A 134 -9.30 5.09 -2.85
CA MET A 134 -9.82 6.38 -3.31
C MET A 134 -11.24 6.28 -3.91
N ALA A 135 -11.53 5.18 -4.63
CA ALA A 135 -12.87 4.93 -5.17
C ALA A 135 -13.91 4.69 -4.06
N GLN A 136 -13.56 3.93 -3.02
CA GLN A 136 -14.40 3.68 -1.86
C GLN A 136 -14.60 4.96 -1.03
N LEU A 137 -13.52 5.72 -0.79
CA LEU A 137 -13.58 7.01 -0.09
C LEU A 137 -14.56 7.99 -0.75
N LYS A 138 -14.47 8.15 -2.09
CA LYS A 138 -15.43 8.96 -2.85
C LYS A 138 -16.87 8.47 -2.67
N THR A 139 -17.08 7.16 -2.70
CA THR A 139 -18.40 6.53 -2.56
C THR A 139 -19.03 6.79 -1.19
N ILE A 140 -18.24 6.73 -0.11
CA ILE A 140 -18.69 7.08 1.25
C ILE A 140 -19.08 8.56 1.35
N ILE A 141 -18.26 9.46 0.81
CA ILE A 141 -18.52 10.92 0.82
C ILE A 141 -19.82 11.26 0.07
N ASP A 142 -20.01 10.75 -1.15
CA ASP A 142 -21.24 10.97 -1.93
C ASP A 142 -22.47 10.34 -1.22
N SER A 143 -22.34 9.13 -0.67
CA SER A 143 -23.39 8.47 0.12
C SER A 143 -23.79 9.30 1.36
N TYR A 144 -22.81 9.84 2.08
CA TYR A 144 -23.06 10.67 3.26
C TYR A 144 -23.71 12.01 2.91
N ARG A 145 -23.26 12.68 1.84
CA ARG A 145 -23.90 13.88 1.29
C ARG A 145 -25.37 13.61 0.93
N LEU A 146 -25.65 12.54 0.20
CA LEU A 146 -27.02 12.15 -0.15
C LEU A 146 -27.88 11.79 1.09
N ARG A 147 -27.29 11.18 2.14
CA ARG A 147 -27.95 10.97 3.45
C ARG A 147 -28.29 12.29 4.15
N ILE A 148 -27.43 13.31 4.08
CA ILE A 148 -27.73 14.66 4.62
C ILE A 148 -28.84 15.34 3.80
N GLU A 149 -28.71 15.39 2.47
CA GLU A 149 -29.70 16.03 1.60
C GLU A 149 -31.11 15.46 1.80
N LYS A 150 -31.25 14.13 1.89
CA LYS A 150 -32.53 13.45 2.15
C LYS A 150 -33.12 13.87 3.50
N ARG A 151 -32.31 13.93 4.56
CA ARG A 151 -32.74 14.38 5.90
C ARG A 151 -33.20 15.84 5.90
N ILE A 152 -32.47 16.74 5.24
CA ILE A 152 -32.86 18.15 5.11
C ILE A 152 -34.17 18.30 4.32
N LYS A 153 -34.28 17.61 3.17
CA LYS A 153 -35.49 17.65 2.32
C LYS A 153 -36.74 17.16 3.05
N PHE A 154 -36.60 16.19 3.98
CA PHE A 154 -37.69 15.70 4.83
C PHE A 154 -38.03 16.64 6.00
N LEU A 155 -37.02 17.10 6.75
CA LEU A 155 -37.24 17.89 7.96
C LEU A 155 -37.71 19.32 7.67
N LEU A 156 -37.22 19.97 6.60
CA LEU A 156 -37.53 21.37 6.29
C LEU A 156 -39.04 21.69 6.20
N PRO A 157 -39.90 20.94 5.47
CA PRO A 157 -41.33 21.22 5.46
C PRO A 157 -41.98 20.96 6.82
N ILE A 158 -41.61 19.87 7.51
CA ILE A 158 -42.18 19.51 8.83
C ILE A 158 -41.89 20.62 9.86
N THR A 159 -40.64 21.10 9.91
CA THR A 159 -40.24 22.21 10.79
C THR A 159 -41.01 23.49 10.48
N ARG A 160 -41.30 23.79 9.21
CA ARG A 160 -42.10 24.96 8.82
C ARG A 160 -43.55 24.87 9.31
N GLU A 161 -44.18 23.70 9.20
CA GLU A 161 -45.55 23.53 9.72
C GLU A 161 -45.59 23.57 11.25
N LEU A 162 -44.64 22.93 11.94
CA LEU A 162 -44.49 23.04 13.40
C LEU A 162 -44.26 24.49 13.86
N GLN A 163 -43.50 25.29 13.12
CA GLN A 163 -43.31 26.72 13.40
C GLN A 163 -44.61 27.54 13.25
N LYS A 164 -45.49 27.21 12.29
CA LYS A 164 -46.82 27.84 12.20
C LYS A 164 -47.67 27.49 13.41
N VAL A 165 -47.72 26.21 13.78
CA VAL A 165 -48.47 25.73 14.95
C VAL A 165 -47.97 26.41 16.24
N ALA A 166 -46.66 26.52 16.44
CA ALA A 166 -46.06 27.17 17.61
C ALA A 166 -46.46 28.65 17.75
N LYS A 167 -46.54 29.40 16.63
CA LYS A 167 -46.97 30.81 16.66
C LYS A 167 -48.38 31.01 17.20
N VAL A 168 -49.33 30.15 16.83
CA VAL A 168 -50.72 30.20 17.32
C VAL A 168 -50.80 30.11 18.85
N PHE A 169 -49.85 29.44 19.49
CA PHE A 169 -49.77 29.34 20.95
C PHE A 169 -48.86 30.41 21.61
N SER A 170 -48.16 31.22 20.82
CA SER A 170 -47.19 32.23 21.28
C SER A 170 -47.71 33.67 21.18
N GLU A 171 -48.84 33.91 20.51
CA GLU A 171 -49.45 35.24 20.36
C GLU A 171 -50.37 35.57 21.55
N LYS A 172 -49.77 35.70 22.75
CA LYS A 172 -50.43 36.08 24.02
C LYS A 172 -49.56 37.03 24.85
#